data_AF-A0A7W5E374-F1
#
_entry.id   AF-A0A7W5E374-F1
#
_cell.length_a   1.000
_cell.length_b   1.000
_cell.length_c   1.000
_cell.angle_alpha   90.00
_cell.angle_beta   90.00
_cell.angle_gamma   90.00
#
_symmetry.space_group_name_H-M   'P 1'
#
loop_
_entity.id
_entity.type
_entity.pdbx_description
1 polymer ?
#
loop_
_entity_poly.entity_id
_entity_poly.type
_entity_poly.pdbx_seq_one_letter_code
_entity_poly.pdbx_strand_id
1 'polypeptide(L)'
;MTLSTEAIDATEAKNSAGSATRTRSTLHSAAMRMILGLTMMIAVSTSVGCFLPIYSARPERRVQQLLYTSENLRAVVDEWERFWQLDAPSHLTPIRTHGGVL
;
A
#
# COMPACT_ATOMS: atom_id res chain seq x y z
N MET A 1 -45.09 -11.92 -42.41
CA MET A 1 -44.45 -12.65 -41.29
C MET A 1 -43.00 -12.24 -41.04
N THR A 2 -42.45 -11.20 -41.69
CA THR A 2 -41.05 -10.75 -41.52
C THR A 2 -40.89 -9.61 -40.48
N LEU A 3 -41.97 -8.87 -40.20
CA LEU A 3 -41.96 -7.69 -39.31
C LEU A 3 -41.69 -8.03 -37.83
N SER A 4 -42.01 -9.25 -37.40
CA SER A 4 -41.83 -9.71 -36.03
C SER A 4 -40.40 -10.17 -35.71
N THR A 5 -39.60 -10.53 -36.73
CA THR A 5 -38.24 -11.04 -36.51
C THR A 5 -37.24 -9.90 -36.28
N GLU A 6 -37.36 -8.78 -37.00
CA GLU A 6 -36.49 -7.60 -36.79
C GLU A 6 -36.68 -6.95 -35.42
N ALA A 7 -37.92 -6.97 -34.90
CA ALA A 7 -38.22 -6.41 -33.59
C ALA A 7 -37.54 -7.21 -32.46
N ILE A 8 -37.48 -8.54 -32.58
CA ILE A 8 -36.84 -9.41 -31.58
C ILE A 8 -35.32 -9.22 -31.61
N ASP A 9 -34.72 -9.13 -32.79
CA ASP A 9 -33.26 -8.93 -32.95
C ASP A 9 -32.81 -7.55 -32.42
N ALA A 10 -33.60 -6.51 -32.70
CA ALA A 10 -33.35 -5.16 -32.16
C ALA A 10 -33.47 -5.08 -30.64
N THR A 11 -34.33 -5.89 -30.01
CA THR A 11 -34.44 -5.94 -28.54
C THR A 11 -33.26 -6.66 -27.88
N GLU A 12 -32.71 -7.69 -28.52
CA GLU A 12 -31.57 -8.44 -27.99
C GLU A 12 -30.27 -7.64 -28.07
N ALA A 13 -30.07 -6.88 -29.14
CA ALA A 13 -28.95 -5.96 -29.30
C ALA A 13 -28.96 -4.84 -28.23
N LYS A 14 -30.13 -4.27 -27.92
CA LYS A 14 -30.27 -3.24 -26.88
C LYS A 14 -30.02 -3.78 -25.47
N ASN A 15 -30.46 -5.00 -25.18
CA ASN A 15 -30.23 -5.65 -23.88
C ASN A 15 -28.74 -5.98 -23.67
N SER A 16 -28.03 -6.42 -24.70
CA SER A 16 -26.58 -6.67 -24.63
C SER A 16 -25.76 -5.38 -24.45
N ALA A 17 -26.12 -4.30 -25.14
CA ALA A 17 -25.46 -3.00 -24.98
C ALA A 17 -25.69 -2.39 -23.58
N GLY A 18 -26.88 -2.57 -23.00
CA GLY A 18 -27.19 -2.11 -21.63
C GLY A 18 -26.41 -2.86 -20.55
N SER A 19 -26.21 -4.17 -20.72
CA SER A 19 -25.49 -5.02 -19.75
C SER A 19 -23.99 -4.68 -19.67
N ALA A 20 -23.33 -4.48 -20.83
CA ALA A 20 -21.91 -4.15 -20.90
C ALA A 20 -21.57 -2.76 -20.34
N THR A 21 -22.49 -1.79 -20.50
CA THR A 21 -22.29 -0.42 -20.00
C THR A 21 -22.54 -0.33 -18.49
N ARG A 22 -23.50 -1.11 -17.97
CA ARG A 22 -23.84 -1.18 -16.53
C ARG A 22 -22.75 -1.86 -15.69
N THR A 23 -22.07 -2.87 -16.22
CA THR A 23 -20.95 -3.54 -15.52
C THR A 23 -19.72 -2.64 -15.41
N ARG A 24 -19.40 -1.87 -16.46
CA ARG A 24 -18.32 -0.87 -16.45
C ARG A 24 -18.52 0.19 -15.37
N SER A 25 -19.72 0.75 -15.23
CA SER A 25 -19.98 1.79 -14.22
C SER A 25 -19.93 1.28 -12.77
N THR A 26 -20.36 0.03 -12.53
CA THR A 26 -20.23 -0.59 -11.20
C THR A 26 -18.79 -0.88 -10.81
N LEU A 27 -17.94 -1.25 -11.78
CA LEU A 27 -16.52 -1.57 -11.55
C LEU A 27 -15.73 -0.31 -11.15
N HIS A 28 -15.95 0.81 -11.84
CA HIS A 28 -15.33 2.10 -11.50
C HIS A 28 -15.74 2.59 -10.11
N SER A 29 -17.01 2.40 -9.75
CA SER A 29 -17.55 2.80 -8.43
C SER A 29 -16.96 1.97 -7.30
N ALA A 30 -16.77 0.66 -7.52
CA ALA A 30 -16.09 -0.22 -6.58
C ALA A 30 -14.58 0.10 -6.47
N ALA A 31 -13.90 0.34 -7.59
CA ALA A 31 -12.49 0.71 -7.61
C ALA A 31 -12.22 2.02 -6.87
N MET A 32 -13.05 3.06 -7.09
CA MET A 32 -12.93 4.34 -6.38
C MET A 32 -13.09 4.18 -4.86
N ARG A 33 -14.03 3.34 -4.42
CA ARG A 33 -14.22 3.03 -2.99
C ARG A 33 -13.03 2.30 -2.39
N MET A 34 -12.45 1.35 -3.12
CA MET A 34 -11.25 0.61 -2.68
C MET A 34 -10.04 1.54 -2.58
N ILE A 35 -9.85 2.41 -3.57
CA ILE A 35 -8.77 3.40 -3.58
C ILE A 35 -8.92 4.37 -2.42
N LEU A 36 -10.12 4.92 -2.19
CA LEU A 36 -10.38 5.82 -1.07
C LEU A 36 -10.20 5.14 0.30
N GLY A 37 -10.61 3.88 0.41
CA GLY A 37 -10.39 3.09 1.63
C GLY A 37 -8.90 2.86 1.90
N LEU A 38 -8.15 2.49 0.86
CA LEU A 38 -6.71 2.25 0.96
C LEU A 38 -5.94 3.53 1.34
N THR A 39 -6.26 4.67 0.71
CA THR A 39 -5.61 5.95 1.02
C THR A 39 -5.89 6.41 2.44
N MET A 40 -7.12 6.22 2.94
CA MET A 40 -7.44 6.48 4.35
C MET A 40 -6.63 5.59 5.31
N MET A 41 -6.51 4.29 5.01
CA MET A 41 -5.73 3.37 5.86
C MET A 41 -4.25 3.75 5.92
N ILE A 42 -3.65 4.13 4.78
CA ILE A 42 -2.25 4.58 4.72
C ILE A 42 -2.06 5.93 5.45
N ALA A 43 -3.03 6.84 5.36
CA ALA A 43 -2.97 8.10 6.09
C ALA A 43 -3.03 7.91 7.62
N VAL A 44 -3.79 6.93 8.10
CA VAL A 44 -3.85 6.60 9.53
C VAL A 44 -2.59 5.88 10.01
N SER A 45 -1.97 5.04 9.18
CA SER A 45 -0.76 4.30 9.58
C SER A 45 0.49 5.17 9.72
N THR A 46 0.54 6.36 9.11
CA THR A 46 1.65 7.32 9.27
C THR A 46 1.44 8.29 10.44
N SER A 47 0.23 8.35 11.01
CA SER A 47 -0.15 9.25 12.09
C SER A 47 -0.26 8.57 13.47
N VAL A 48 0.22 7.33 13.61
CA VAL A 48 0.30 6.64 14.91
C VAL A 48 1.27 7.38 15.83
N GLY A 49 0.72 8.11 16.80
CA GLY A 49 1.48 8.80 17.85
C GLY A 49 1.02 10.22 18.17
N CYS A 50 0.23 10.86 17.30
CA CYS A 50 -0.23 12.25 17.51
C CYS A 50 -1.63 12.37 18.14
N PHE A 51 -2.46 11.32 18.11
CA PHE A 51 -3.85 11.38 18.63
C PHE A 51 -4.05 10.80 20.04
N LEU A 52 -3.21 9.87 20.48
CA LEU A 52 -3.29 9.31 21.84
C LEU A 52 -1.92 9.26 22.50
N PRO A 53 -1.82 9.55 23.81
CA PRO A 53 -0.61 9.27 24.56
C PRO A 53 -0.42 7.76 24.67
N ILE A 54 0.47 7.21 23.83
CA ILE A 54 0.84 5.79 23.84
C ILE A 54 1.69 5.41 25.06
N TYR A 55 2.32 6.39 25.70
CA TYR A 55 3.25 6.20 26.81
C TYR A 55 2.58 6.39 28.16
N SER A 56 3.16 5.73 29.17
CA SER A 56 2.67 5.83 30.54
C SER A 56 2.76 7.26 31.11
N ALA A 57 1.84 7.59 32.01
CA ALA A 57 1.81 8.88 32.71
C ALA A 57 2.92 9.01 33.77
N ARG A 58 3.40 7.87 34.30
CA ARG A 58 4.47 7.83 35.32
C ARG A 58 5.82 8.14 34.66
N PRO A 59 6.57 9.14 35.15
CA PRO A 59 7.79 9.59 34.47
C PRO A 59 8.88 8.52 34.44
N GLU A 60 8.98 7.68 35.48
CA GLU A 60 10.01 6.63 35.58
C GLU A 60 9.87 5.60 34.46
N ARG A 61 8.63 5.22 34.14
CA ARG A 61 8.30 4.26 33.08
C ARG A 61 8.33 4.91 31.70
N ARG A 62 7.95 6.18 31.59
CA ARG A 62 7.98 6.93 30.33
C ARG A 62 9.39 7.09 29.78
N VAL A 63 10.37 7.41 30.63
CA VAL A 63 11.76 7.57 30.19
C VAL A 63 12.29 6.26 29.59
N GLN A 64 12.02 5.12 30.23
CA GLN A 64 12.41 3.81 29.69
C GLN A 64 11.75 3.54 28.33
N GLN A 65 10.45 3.81 28.21
CA GLN A 65 9.71 3.63 26.96
C GLN A 65 10.28 4.50 25.83
N LEU A 66 10.56 5.78 26.09
CA LEU A 66 11.14 6.69 25.11
C LEU A 66 12.57 6.29 24.73
N LEU A 67 13.36 5.81 25.68
CA LEU A 67 14.71 5.34 25.42
C LEU A 67 14.69 4.14 24.45
N TYR A 68 13.88 3.12 24.75
CA TYR A 68 13.73 1.94 23.89
C TYR A 68 13.17 2.30 22.51
N THR A 69 12.15 3.17 22.45
CA THR A 69 11.65 3.67 21.16
C THR A 69 12.77 4.35 20.38
N SER A 70 13.52 5.28 20.98
CA SER A 70 14.57 6.00 20.28
C SER A 70 15.66 5.08 19.74
N GLU A 71 16.02 4.04 20.50
CA GLU A 71 17.03 3.07 20.09
C GLU A 71 16.54 2.19 18.94
N ASN A 72 15.29 1.74 19.01
CA ASN A 72 14.68 0.98 17.94
C ASN A 72 14.56 1.80 16.64
N LEU A 73 14.30 3.12 16.72
CA LEU A 73 14.28 3.97 15.52
C LEU A 73 15.67 4.13 14.88
N ARG A 74 16.76 4.12 15.68
CA ARG A 74 18.13 4.16 15.14
C ARG A 74 18.48 2.85 14.45
N ALA A 75 18.19 1.73 15.12
CA ALA A 75 18.48 0.39 14.59
C ALA A 75 17.64 0.00 13.36
N VAL A 76 16.50 0.66 13.13
CA VAL A 76 15.64 0.41 11.97
C VAL A 76 16.36 0.62 10.64
N VAL A 77 17.31 1.56 10.57
CA VAL A 77 18.06 1.83 9.33
C VAL A 77 18.98 0.65 9.01
N ASP A 78 19.74 0.19 10.00
CA ASP A 78 20.64 -0.95 9.85
C ASP A 78 19.87 -2.23 9.47
N GLU A 79 18.70 -2.44 10.06
CA GLU A 79 17.83 -3.57 9.68
C GLU A 79 17.24 -3.41 8.28
N TRP A 80 16.97 -2.18 7.82
CA TRP A 80 16.48 -1.92 6.47
C TRP A 80 17.53 -2.24 5.41
N GLU A 81 18.79 -1.88 5.65
CA GLU A 81 19.92 -2.23 4.80
C GLU A 81 20.12 -3.75 4.74
N ARG A 82 19.98 -4.42 5.89
CA ARG A 82 20.04 -5.88 5.97
C ARG A 82 18.88 -6.58 5.27
N PHE A 83 17.64 -6.08 5.39
CA PHE A 83 16.45 -6.64 4.74
C PHE A 83 16.60 -6.63 3.22
N TRP A 84 17.10 -5.53 2.67
CA TRP A 84 17.35 -5.40 1.23
C TRP A 84 18.71 -5.98 0.79
N GLN A 85 19.43 -6.66 1.68
CA GLN A 85 20.73 -7.29 1.42
C GLN A 85 21.77 -6.29 0.84
N LEU A 86 21.65 -5.01 1.19
CA LEU A 86 22.61 -3.96 0.82
C LEU A 86 23.95 -4.15 1.54
N ASP A 87 23.91 -4.80 2.72
CA ASP A 87 25.09 -5.18 3.52
C ASP A 87 25.68 -6.54 3.10
N ALA A 88 25.13 -7.20 2.08
CA ALA A 88 25.67 -8.49 1.62
C ALA A 88 26.93 -8.27 0.75
N PRO A 89 28.04 -8.99 1.02
CA PRO A 89 29.23 -8.90 0.19
C PRO A 89 28.90 -9.37 -1.23
N SER A 90 29.23 -8.57 -2.25
CA SER A 90 28.96 -8.92 -3.64
C SER A 90 29.74 -10.18 -4.03
N HIS A 91 29.06 -11.21 -4.54
CA HIS A 91 29.67 -12.44 -5.04
C HIS A 91 30.26 -12.32 -6.46
N LEU A 92 30.38 -11.11 -6.99
CA LEU A 92 30.96 -10.84 -8.31
C LEU A 92 32.46 -10.52 -8.16
N THR A 93 33.22 -10.90 -9.19
CA THR A 93 34.68 -10.95 -9.29
C THR A 93 35.46 -9.84 -8.55
N PRO A 94 36.66 -10.14 -7.99
CA PRO A 94 37.35 -9.37 -6.94
C PRO A 94 37.90 -7.98 -7.33
N ILE A 95 37.46 -7.40 -8.44
CA ILE A 95 37.96 -6.10 -8.91
C ILE A 95 36.81 -5.28 -9.46
N ARG A 96 36.16 -4.50 -8.58
CA ARG A 96 35.68 -3.13 -8.85
C ARG A 96 35.44 -2.38 -7.52
N THR A 97 36.50 -1.85 -6.92
CA THR A 97 36.67 -0.43 -6.57
C THR A 97 37.96 -0.26 -5.76
N HIS A 98 38.90 0.47 -6.35
CA HIS A 98 39.99 1.09 -5.60
C HIS A 98 39.39 2.14 -4.65
N GLY A 99 39.73 2.04 -3.36
CA GLY A 99 39.84 3.20 -2.46
C GLY A 99 38.81 3.30 -1.32
N GLY A 100 39.22 2.84 -0.12
CA GLY A 100 38.58 3.09 1.19
C GLY A 100 37.59 1.99 1.58
N VAL A 101 37.84 1.09 2.53
CA VAL A 101 38.13 1.35 3.96
C VAL A 101 37.30 2.52 4.49
N LEU A 102 36.18 2.18 5.10
CA LEU A 102 35.69 2.84 6.30
C LEU A 102 35.82 1.83 7.45
#